data_AF-A0A940UBF6-F1
#
_entry.id   AF-A0A940UBF6-F1
#
_cell.length_a   1.000
_cell.length_b   1.000
_cell.length_c   1.000
_cell.angle_alpha   90.00
_cell.angle_beta   90.00
_cell.angle_gamma   90.00
#
_symmetry.space_group_name_H-M   'P 1'
#
loop_
_entity.id
_entity.type
_entity.pdbx_description
1 polymer ?
#
loop_
_entity_poly.entity_id
_entity_poly.type
_entity_poly.pdbx_seq_one_letter_code
_entity_poly.pdbx_strand_id
1 'polypeptide(L)'
;IPASSRPDQHAAYWVQLAEMETLEDAYEYVHHYTARVTRTRILPFWSREAGLRFSVLLEEGFNHEKSARKAMRNLPQKIAASAQIVSEWGEGTVFFADLG
;
A
#
# COMPACT_ATOMS: atom_id res chain seq x y z
N ILE A 1 -14.10 13.11 2.31
CA ILE A 1 -14.69 12.99 0.95
C ILE A 1 -13.83 11.97 0.22
N PRO A 2 -14.41 10.92 -0.39
CA PRO A 2 -13.62 9.95 -1.14
C PRO A 2 -12.97 10.59 -2.37
N ALA A 3 -11.69 10.30 -2.62
CA ALA A 3 -10.93 10.81 -3.77
C ALA A 3 -11.00 9.84 -4.95
N SER A 4 -11.47 10.32 -6.10
CA SER A 4 -11.94 9.49 -7.22
C SER A 4 -10.86 8.90 -8.12
N SER A 5 -9.57 9.08 -7.85
CA SER A 5 -8.55 8.62 -8.80
C SER A 5 -7.20 8.23 -8.21
N ARG A 6 -6.73 8.86 -7.12
CA ARG A 6 -5.46 8.49 -6.47
C ARG A 6 -5.46 8.82 -4.98
N PRO A 7 -4.78 8.02 -4.15
CA PRO A 7 -4.64 8.29 -2.73
C PRO A 7 -3.55 9.34 -2.43
N ASP A 8 -2.70 9.69 -3.41
CA ASP A 8 -1.65 10.72 -3.35
C ASP A 8 -1.47 11.30 -4.77
N GLN A 9 -1.36 12.63 -4.87
CA GLN A 9 -1.22 13.37 -6.13
C GLN A 9 0.23 13.69 -6.51
N HIS A 10 1.16 13.50 -5.58
CA HIS A 10 2.59 13.73 -5.66
C HIS A 10 3.42 12.44 -5.81
N ALA A 11 2.81 11.26 -5.72
CA ALA A 11 3.45 9.96 -5.96
C ALA A 11 2.74 9.17 -7.07
N ALA A 12 3.53 8.56 -7.96
CA ALA A 12 3.03 7.74 -9.07
C ALA A 12 3.12 6.22 -8.79
N TYR A 13 3.99 5.81 -7.86
CA TYR A 13 4.27 4.41 -7.56
C TYR A 13 4.29 4.19 -6.05
N TRP A 14 3.63 3.13 -5.60
CA TRP A 14 3.62 2.68 -4.21
C TRP A 14 4.17 1.26 -4.10
N VAL A 15 4.79 0.94 -2.98
CA VAL A 15 5.18 -0.45 -2.66
C VAL A 15 4.15 -1.00 -1.68
N GLN A 16 3.28 -1.87 -2.17
CA GLN A 16 2.31 -2.61 -1.36
C GLN A 16 2.97 -3.88 -0.85
N LEU A 17 2.94 -4.08 0.47
CA LEU A 17 3.54 -5.22 1.14
C LEU A 17 2.55 -6.38 1.29
N ALA A 18 1.27 -6.04 1.48
CA ALA A 18 0.19 -6.98 1.61
C ALA A 18 -1.16 -6.26 1.37
N GLU A 19 -2.19 -7.05 1.12
CA GLU A 19 -3.58 -6.63 1.08
C GLU A 19 -4.42 -7.55 1.95
N MET A 20 -5.22 -6.97 2.85
CA MET A 20 -6.03 -7.70 3.82
C MET A 20 -7.52 -7.39 3.68
N GLU A 21 -8.37 -8.32 4.11
CA GLU A 21 -9.83 -8.15 4.10
C GLU A 21 -10.32 -7.30 5.27
N THR A 22 -9.60 -7.36 6.41
CA THR A 22 -9.96 -6.65 7.62
C THR A 22 -8.86 -5.69 8.07
N LEU A 23 -9.26 -4.65 8.81
CA LEU A 23 -8.33 -3.72 9.43
C LEU A 23 -7.49 -4.40 10.52
N GLU A 24 -8.07 -5.37 11.23
CA GLU A 24 -7.39 -6.14 12.28
C GLU A 24 -6.22 -6.93 11.71
N ASP A 25 -6.44 -7.70 10.63
CA ASP A 25 -5.37 -8.45 9.94
C ASP A 25 -4.25 -7.51 9.43
N ALA A 26 -4.61 -6.33 8.94
CA ALA A 26 -3.65 -5.33 8.50
C ALA A 26 -2.80 -4.80 9.66
N TYR A 27 -3.40 -4.55 10.84
CA TYR A 27 -2.68 -4.15 12.04
C TYR A 27 -1.78 -5.27 12.58
N GLU A 28 -2.27 -6.51 12.60
CA GLU A 28 -1.47 -7.68 13.00
C GLU A 28 -0.26 -7.84 12.08
N TYR A 29 -0.45 -7.69 10.77
CA TYR A 29 0.66 -7.74 9.81
C TYR A 29 1.71 -6.66 10.11
N VAL A 30 1.27 -5.42 10.31
CA VAL A 30 2.18 -4.31 10.65
C VAL A 30 2.93 -4.60 11.94
N HIS A 31 2.23 -5.04 12.98
CA HIS A 31 2.82 -5.31 14.29
C HIS A 31 3.87 -6.44 14.23
N HIS A 32 3.57 -7.53 13.54
CA HIS A 32 4.43 -8.72 13.51
C HIS A 32 5.56 -8.64 12.51
N TYR A 33 5.37 -8.00 11.35
CA TYR A 33 6.32 -8.07 10.25
C TYR A 33 7.07 -6.77 9.99
N THR A 34 6.43 -5.60 10.14
CA THR A 34 7.01 -4.34 9.64
C THR A 34 7.44 -3.39 10.75
N ALA A 35 6.80 -3.41 11.92
CA ALA A 35 6.96 -2.41 12.99
C ALA A 35 8.41 -2.12 13.44
N ARG A 36 9.32 -3.08 13.28
CA ARG A 36 10.74 -2.94 13.65
C ARG A 36 11.69 -2.74 12.48
N VAL A 37 11.19 -2.83 11.25
CA VAL A 37 12.04 -2.94 10.06
C VAL A 37 11.82 -1.80 9.09
N THR A 38 10.57 -1.39 8.87
CA THR A 38 10.24 -0.32 7.94
C THR A 38 8.97 0.39 8.37
N ARG A 39 8.86 1.68 8.03
CA ARG A 39 7.65 2.43 8.29
C ARG A 39 6.62 2.12 7.22
N THR A 40 5.39 1.90 7.68
CA THR A 40 4.27 1.47 6.85
C THR A 40 3.02 2.24 7.21
N ARG A 41 2.08 2.26 6.26
CA ARG A 41 0.76 2.85 6.42
C ARG A 41 -0.29 1.89 5.89
N ILE A 42 -1.48 1.95 6.49
CA ILE A 42 -2.63 1.19 6.01
C ILE A 42 -3.50 2.14 5.18
N LEU A 43 -3.77 1.78 3.93
CA LEU A 43 -4.68 2.48 3.04
C LEU A 43 -5.96 1.64 2.89
N PRO A 44 -7.07 2.05 3.53
CA PRO A 44 -8.37 1.45 3.26
C PRO A 44 -8.89 1.92 1.91
N PHE A 45 -9.35 0.98 1.10
CA PHE A 45 -9.93 1.26 -0.21
C PHE A 45 -11.08 0.31 -0.49
N TRP A 46 -12.04 0.76 -1.29
CA TRP A 46 -13.14 -0.05 -1.77
C TRP A 46 -13.06 -0.17 -3.29
N SER A 47 -13.28 -1.37 -3.81
CA SER A 47 -13.51 -1.60 -5.24
C SER A 47 -14.76 -2.44 -5.43
N ARG A 48 -15.34 -2.39 -6.63
CA ARG A 48 -16.53 -3.20 -6.95
C ARG A 48 -16.25 -4.70 -6.90
N GLU A 49 -15.03 -5.09 -7.26
CA GLU A 49 -14.63 -6.50 -7.39
C GLU A 49 -14.31 -7.13 -6.03
N ALA A 50 -13.59 -6.41 -5.16
CA ALA A 50 -13.06 -6.95 -3.90
C ALA A 50 -13.80 -6.44 -2.66
N GLY A 51 -14.71 -5.46 -2.80
CA GLY A 51 -15.31 -4.79 -1.66
C GLY A 51 -14.30 -3.92 -0.91
N LEU A 52 -14.48 -3.78 0.41
CA LEU A 52 -13.55 -3.04 1.26
C LEU A 52 -12.30 -3.89 1.54
N ARG A 53 -11.13 -3.31 1.30
CA ARG A 53 -9.81 -3.94 1.47
C ARG A 53 -8.85 -2.96 2.14
N PHE A 54 -7.77 -3.50 2.69
CA PHE A 54 -6.77 -2.74 3.43
C PHE A 54 -5.38 -3.05 2.87
N SER A 55 -4.81 -2.07 2.17
CA SER A 55 -3.43 -2.18 1.68
C SER A 55 -2.44 -1.77 2.74
N VAL A 56 -1.46 -2.63 3.02
CA VAL A 56 -0.28 -2.24 3.80
C VAL A 56 0.78 -1.74 2.82
N LEU A 57 1.11 -0.46 2.89
CA LEU A 57 2.07 0.21 2.01
C LEU A 57 3.32 0.61 2.79
N LEU A 58 4.45 0.78 2.10
CA LEU A 58 5.54 1.60 2.64
C LEU A 58 5.05 3.02 2.93
N GLU A 59 5.65 3.67 3.92
CA GLU A 59 5.26 5.02 4.33
C GLU A 59 5.45 6.04 3.20
N GLU A 60 6.45 5.89 2.34
CA GLU A 60 6.72 6.83 1.24
C GLU A 60 6.19 6.31 -0.11
N GLY A 61 5.64 7.23 -0.92
CA GLY A 61 5.37 7.04 -2.34
C GLY A 61 6.55 7.47 -3.21
N PHE A 62 6.58 7.02 -4.46
CA PHE A 62 7.70 7.25 -5.38
C PHE A 62 7.23 7.84 -6.71
N ASN A 63 8.03 8.75 -7.28
CA ASN A 63 7.80 9.33 -8.60
C ASN A 63 8.31 8.47 -9.77
N HIS A 64 9.18 7.50 -9.47
CA HIS A 64 9.78 6.64 -10.48
C HIS A 64 9.74 5.18 -10.03
N GLU A 65 9.31 4.30 -10.92
CA GLU A 65 9.24 2.86 -10.67
C GLU A 65 10.59 2.29 -10.21
N LYS A 66 11.71 2.79 -10.79
CA LYS A 66 13.07 2.36 -10.40
C LYS A 66 13.37 2.62 -8.92
N SER A 67 12.86 3.71 -8.36
CA SER A 67 13.01 4.06 -6.94
C SER A 67 12.16 3.13 -6.07
N ALA A 68 10.89 2.91 -6.43
CA ALA A 68 10.02 1.96 -5.75
C ALA A 68 10.62 0.54 -5.75
N ARG A 69 11.14 0.09 -6.89
CA ARG A 69 11.80 -1.21 -7.04
C ARG A 69 13.08 -1.31 -6.20
N LYS A 70 13.83 -0.22 -6.06
CA LYS A 70 15.00 -0.18 -5.17
C LYS A 70 14.58 -0.31 -3.70
N ALA A 71 13.55 0.41 -3.28
CA ALA A 71 13.00 0.29 -1.93
C ALA A 71 12.51 -1.13 -1.64
N MET A 72 11.76 -1.73 -2.56
CA MET A 72 11.27 -3.11 -2.46
C MET A 72 12.40 -4.15 -2.30
N ARG A 73 13.52 -3.99 -3.03
CA ARG A 73 14.69 -4.87 -2.90
C ARG A 73 15.43 -4.74 -1.56
N ASN A 74 15.27 -3.62 -0.87
CA ASN A 74 15.88 -3.40 0.45
C ASN A 74 15.05 -3.98 1.59
N LEU A 75 13.85 -4.50 1.30
CA LEU A 75 13.01 -5.14 2.30
C LEU A 75 13.58 -6.50 2.72
N PRO A 76 13.35 -6.94 3.97
CA PRO A 76 13.59 -8.31 4.37
C PRO A 76 12.92 -9.29 3.42
N GLN A 77 13.60 -10.38 3.09
CA GLN A 77 13.15 -11.37 2.11
C GLN A 77 11.71 -11.86 2.36
N LYS A 78 11.33 -12.05 3.63
CA LYS A 78 9.98 -12.49 4.01
C LYS A 78 8.87 -11.50 3.57
N ILE A 79 9.17 -10.21 3.58
CA ILE A 79 8.24 -9.14 3.18
C ILE A 79 8.32 -8.96 1.66
N ALA A 80 9.54 -8.89 1.12
CA ALA A 80 9.78 -8.69 -0.32
C ALA A 80 9.10 -9.76 -1.19
N ALA A 81 8.92 -10.99 -0.69
CA ALA A 81 8.30 -12.09 -1.43
C ALA A 81 6.82 -11.87 -1.75
N SER A 82 6.11 -11.05 -0.96
CA SER A 82 4.69 -10.71 -1.19
C SER A 82 4.49 -9.26 -1.63
N ALA A 83 5.57 -8.47 -1.65
CA ALA A 83 5.50 -7.07 -2.02
C ALA A 83 5.36 -6.88 -3.53
N GLN A 84 4.57 -5.88 -3.92
CA GLN A 84 4.38 -5.47 -5.31
C GLN A 84 4.40 -3.95 -5.47
N ILE A 85 4.71 -3.50 -6.67
CA ILE A 85 4.64 -2.09 -7.03
C ILE A 85 3.25 -1.82 -7.61
N VAL A 86 2.55 -0.84 -7.04
CA VAL A 86 1.21 -0.42 -7.47
C VAL A 86 1.30 1.00 -8.01
N SER A 87 0.92 1.20 -9.26
CA SER A 87 0.78 2.53 -9.91
C SER A 87 -0.66 2.84 -10.32
N GLU A 88 -1.51 1.81 -10.38
CA GLU A 88 -2.92 1.89 -10.74
C GLU A 88 -3.71 0.97 -9.82
N TRP A 89 -4.84 1.46 -9.32
CA TRP A 89 -5.65 0.77 -8.31
C TRP A 89 -6.95 0.19 -8.88
N GLY A 90 -7.13 0.24 -10.20
CA GLY A 90 -8.37 -0.15 -10.88
C GLY A 90 -9.39 0.98 -10.97
N GLU A 91 -10.22 0.93 -12.01
CA GLU A 91 -11.29 1.91 -12.24
C GLU A 91 -12.38 1.78 -11.18
N GLY A 92 -12.87 2.92 -10.68
CA GLY A 92 -13.91 2.95 -9.65
C GLY A 92 -13.43 2.60 -8.24
N THR A 93 -12.11 2.48 -8.03
CA THR A 93 -11.56 2.35 -6.68
C THR A 93 -11.71 3.64 -5.90
N VAL A 94 -12.20 3.50 -4.66
CA VAL A 94 -12.48 4.59 -3.74
C VAL A 94 -11.58 4.48 -2.52
N PHE A 95 -10.82 5.53 -2.22
CA PHE A 95 -9.94 5.55 -1.05
C PHE A 95 -10.62 6.23 0.14
N PHE A 96 -10.41 5.68 1.34
CA PHE A 96 -10.90 6.25 2.60
C PHE A 96 -9.82 6.93 3.44
N ALA A 97 -8.61 7.06 2.88
CA ALA A 97 -7.53 7.85 3.45
C ALA A 97 -6.81 8.63 2.34
N ASP A 98 -6.36 9.83 2.69
CA ASP A 98 -5.41 10.61 1.91
C ASP A 98 -4.00 10.22 2.39
N LEU A 99 -3.07 10.03 1.44
CA LEU A 99 -1.69 9.69 1.72
C LEU A 99 -0.74 10.89 1.60
N GLY A 100 -1.21 12.07 1.20
CA GLY A 100 -0.43 13.31 1.15
C GLY A 100 -0.42 13.98 -0.22
#